data_AF-A0A967YXZ4-F1
#
_entry.id   AF-A0A967YXZ4-F1
#
_cell.length_a   1.000
_cell.length_b   1.000
_cell.length_c   1.000
_cell.angle_alpha   90.00
_cell.angle_beta   90.00
_cell.angle_gamma   90.00
#
_symmetry.space_group_name_H-M   'P 1'
#
loop_
_entity.id
_entity.type
_entity.pdbx_description
1 polymer ?
#
loop_
_entity_poly.entity_id
_entity_poly.type
_entity_poly.pdbx_seq_one_letter_code
_entity_poly.pdbx_strand_id
1 'polypeptide(L)'
;MAGISQIDEELLAKVAEVSGIMSIEKTANRTEARQKIAEQVGLNVKELNKALSPIENVFAIVDHTKCLAFMLAEGVVPSNVREGYLARLMLRRTHRLLRTFGIEEKLFDIVDMQISFWFRDYPHLKKMRDEILEILTVEQQKFKQTLVRGSSLVRRMAQELKTKRITQIPTGMLIQLYDSHGLPPEVVAETAKKEGITVNLPEDFYGMVAKSHIQAPVKEAEIPLKELEPKLSDLPPTRMLYYENSYLREFKARVLRVLNNKYVVLDQTAFYPEGGGQPADLGFLKFNGGQTEVIDVQ
;
A
#
# COMPACT_ATOMS: atom_id res chain seq x y z
N MET A 1 17.65 8.68 -26.15
CA MET A 1 16.25 8.22 -26.10
C MET A 1 15.40 9.03 -25.12
N ALA A 2 15.83 9.29 -23.88
CA ALA A 2 15.04 10.10 -22.93
C ALA A 2 15.14 11.64 -23.10
N GLY A 3 15.88 12.13 -24.11
CA GLY A 3 15.99 13.58 -24.39
C GLY A 3 16.80 14.41 -23.39
N ILE A 4 17.46 13.78 -22.41
CA ILE A 4 18.34 14.44 -21.44
C ILE A 4 19.78 14.35 -21.98
N SER A 5 20.20 15.34 -22.76
CA SER A 5 21.52 15.35 -23.41
C SER A 5 22.50 16.36 -22.81
N GLN A 6 22.02 17.32 -22.03
CA GLN A 6 22.85 18.32 -21.36
C GLN A 6 22.44 18.39 -19.89
N ILE A 7 23.31 17.88 -19.02
CA ILE A 7 23.18 17.98 -17.57
C ILE A 7 24.23 18.99 -17.12
N ASP A 8 23.79 20.01 -16.39
CA ASP A 8 24.68 20.94 -15.72
C ASP A 8 25.16 20.30 -14.41
N GLU A 9 26.35 19.70 -14.45
CA GLU A 9 26.94 19.00 -13.31
C GLU A 9 27.26 19.95 -12.14
N GLU A 10 27.62 21.20 -12.42
CA GLU A 10 27.92 22.20 -11.40
C GLU A 10 26.65 22.62 -10.67
N LEU A 11 25.57 22.88 -11.43
CA LEU A 11 24.25 23.14 -10.87
C LEU A 11 23.77 21.95 -10.02
N LEU A 12 23.93 20.71 -10.51
CA LEU A 12 23.55 19.53 -9.74
C LEU A 12 24.33 19.40 -8.44
N ALA A 13 25.64 19.59 -8.46
CA ALA A 13 26.49 19.52 -7.27
C ALA A 13 26.04 20.56 -6.22
N LYS A 14 25.81 21.80 -6.67
CA LYS A 14 25.34 22.89 -5.80
C LYS A 14 23.94 22.60 -5.24
N VAL A 15 23.02 22.11 -6.06
CA VAL A 15 21.68 21.71 -5.61
C VAL A 15 21.76 20.58 -4.59
N ALA A 16 22.63 19.59 -4.78
CA ALA A 16 22.79 18.46 -3.87
C ALA A 16 23.31 18.91 -2.48
N GLU A 17 24.30 19.81 -2.46
CA GLU A 17 24.83 20.41 -1.22
C GLU A 17 23.72 21.13 -0.43
N VAL A 18 22.95 21.98 -1.10
CA VAL A 18 21.88 22.75 -0.47
C VAL A 18 20.72 21.86 -0.03
N SER A 19 20.32 20.89 -0.85
CA SER A 19 19.17 20.03 -0.57
C SER A 19 19.37 19.17 0.69
N GLY A 20 20.61 18.77 0.98
CA GLY A 20 20.94 18.02 2.20
C GLY A 20 20.66 18.81 3.49
N ILE A 21 20.87 20.13 3.46
CA ILE A 21 20.63 21.03 4.61
C ILE A 21 19.13 21.19 4.85
N MET A 22 18.34 21.24 3.78
CA MET A 22 16.90 21.49 3.86
C MET A 22 16.09 20.29 4.36
N SER A 23 16.55 19.06 4.10
CA SER A 23 15.85 17.85 4.51
C SER A 23 15.84 17.61 6.04
N ILE A 24 16.63 18.39 6.79
CA ILE A 24 16.71 18.36 8.26
C ILE A 24 15.54 19.11 8.91
N GLU A 25 14.95 20.10 8.21
CA GLU A 25 13.75 20.81 8.66
C GLU A 25 12.48 20.03 8.24
N LYS A 26 12.08 19.05 9.05
CA LYS A 26 10.91 18.16 8.83
C LYS A 26 9.54 18.86 8.66
N THR A 27 9.50 20.18 8.72
CA THR A 27 8.29 21.03 8.63
C THR A 27 8.29 21.97 7.42
N ALA A 28 9.35 22.02 6.61
CA ALA A 28 9.41 22.93 5.47
C ALA A 28 8.48 22.46 4.35
N ASN A 29 7.55 23.33 3.93
CA ASN A 29 6.74 23.16 2.73
C ASN A 29 7.69 23.01 1.53
N ARG A 30 7.54 21.96 0.71
CA ARG A 30 8.46 21.67 -0.42
C ARG A 30 8.56 22.84 -1.38
N THR A 31 7.49 23.63 -1.52
CA THR A 31 7.48 24.87 -2.31
C THR A 31 8.44 25.91 -1.74
N GLU A 32 8.45 26.12 -0.42
CA GLU A 32 9.40 27.03 0.25
C GLU A 32 10.83 26.51 0.13
N ALA A 33 11.01 25.19 0.26
CA ALA A 33 12.31 24.56 0.08
C ALA A 33 12.86 24.81 -1.33
N ARG A 34 12.01 24.63 -2.34
CA ARG A 34 12.37 24.88 -3.74
C ARG A 34 12.71 26.34 -4.00
N GLN A 35 12.02 27.27 -3.36
CA GLN A 35 12.28 28.70 -3.48
C GLN A 35 13.64 29.08 -2.89
N LYS A 36 13.96 28.61 -1.69
CA LYS A 36 15.28 28.83 -1.07
C LYS A 36 16.42 28.24 -1.91
N ILE A 37 16.25 27.04 -2.47
CA ILE A 37 17.24 26.44 -3.39
C ILE A 37 17.45 27.34 -4.60
N ALA A 38 16.36 27.79 -5.23
CA ALA A 38 16.40 28.64 -6.42
C ALA A 38 17.18 29.95 -6.15
N GLU A 39 16.92 30.60 -5.03
CA GLU A 39 17.64 31.80 -4.58
C GLU A 39 19.14 31.54 -4.41
N GLN A 40 19.54 30.42 -3.80
CA GLN A 40 20.96 30.11 -3.56
C GLN A 40 21.73 29.73 -4.84
N VAL A 41 21.05 29.13 -5.82
CA VAL A 41 21.66 28.81 -7.12
C VAL A 41 21.55 29.96 -8.13
N GLY A 42 20.86 31.05 -7.80
CA GLY A 42 20.70 32.21 -8.68
C GLY A 42 19.75 31.99 -9.85
N LEU A 43 18.80 31.06 -9.72
CA LEU A 43 17.77 30.77 -10.72
C LEU A 43 16.38 31.14 -10.18
N ASN A 44 15.42 31.35 -11.07
CA ASN A 44 14.02 31.36 -10.63
C ASN A 44 13.46 29.93 -10.49
N VAL A 45 12.39 29.77 -9.72
CA VAL A 45 11.78 28.45 -9.45
C VAL A 45 11.37 27.71 -10.74
N LYS A 46 10.94 28.43 -11.79
CA LYS A 46 10.54 27.81 -13.06
C LYS A 46 11.73 27.25 -13.83
N GLU A 47 12.83 27.99 -13.88
CA GLU A 47 14.09 27.55 -14.50
C GLU A 47 14.69 26.38 -13.75
N LEU A 48 14.74 26.47 -12.41
CA LEU A 48 15.22 25.38 -11.57
C LEU A 48 14.39 24.10 -11.78
N ASN A 49 13.06 24.21 -11.81
CA ASN A 49 12.18 23.06 -12.08
C ASN A 49 12.41 22.49 -13.49
N LYS A 50 12.59 23.35 -14.50
CA LYS A 50 12.85 22.89 -15.88
C LYS A 50 14.16 22.11 -15.97
N ALA A 51 15.19 22.51 -15.21
CA ALA A 51 16.47 21.82 -15.15
C ALA A 51 16.40 20.52 -14.34
N LEU A 52 15.79 20.55 -13.15
CA LEU A 52 15.84 19.43 -12.19
C LEU A 52 14.78 18.36 -12.39
N SER A 53 13.54 18.72 -12.76
CA SER A 53 12.44 17.74 -12.80
C SER A 53 12.70 16.52 -13.69
N PRO A 54 13.33 16.63 -14.87
CA PRO A 54 13.73 15.44 -15.63
C PRO A 54 14.69 14.54 -14.86
N ILE A 55 15.66 15.11 -14.16
CA ILE A 55 16.70 14.38 -13.42
C ILE A 55 16.10 13.70 -12.19
N GLU A 56 15.26 14.41 -11.44
CA GLU A 56 14.51 13.88 -10.29
C GLU A 56 13.62 12.69 -10.70
N ASN A 57 12.95 12.79 -11.85
CA ASN A 57 12.13 11.71 -12.36
C ASN A 57 12.97 10.48 -12.75
N VAL A 58 14.18 10.68 -13.30
CA VAL A 58 15.11 9.57 -13.57
C VAL A 58 15.56 8.91 -12.26
N PHE A 59 15.96 9.69 -11.25
CA PHE A 59 16.30 9.15 -9.93
C PHE A 59 15.15 8.35 -9.31
N ALA A 60 13.92 8.87 -9.41
CA ALA A 60 12.74 8.16 -8.95
C ALA A 60 12.53 6.84 -9.72
N ILE A 61 12.71 6.81 -11.04
CA ILE A 61 12.61 5.55 -11.81
C ILE A 61 13.64 4.52 -11.33
N VAL A 62 14.90 4.94 -11.17
CA VAL A 62 15.99 4.04 -10.75
C VAL A 62 15.75 3.51 -9.33
N ASP A 63 15.33 4.37 -8.40
CA ASP A 63 14.96 3.98 -7.05
C ASP A 63 13.75 3.02 -7.04
N HIS A 64 12.69 3.36 -7.76
CA HIS A 64 11.46 2.57 -7.76
C HIS A 64 11.65 1.21 -8.42
N THR A 65 12.43 1.12 -9.50
CA THR A 65 12.75 -0.16 -10.15
C THR A 65 13.61 -1.05 -9.26
N LYS A 66 14.55 -0.48 -8.49
CA LYS A 66 15.25 -1.22 -7.43
C LYS A 66 14.25 -1.72 -6.39
N CYS A 67 13.41 -0.84 -5.83
CA CYS A 67 12.41 -1.21 -4.83
C CYS A 67 11.49 -2.35 -5.33
N LEU A 68 10.96 -2.22 -6.55
CA LEU A 68 10.14 -3.26 -7.20
C LEU A 68 10.88 -4.59 -7.34
N ALA A 69 12.14 -4.59 -7.78
CA ALA A 69 12.92 -5.81 -7.92
C ALA A 69 13.00 -6.57 -6.59
N PHE A 70 13.27 -5.87 -5.48
CA PHE A 70 13.32 -6.47 -4.15
C PHE A 70 11.94 -6.92 -3.66
N MET A 71 10.90 -6.08 -3.76
CA MET A 71 9.55 -6.46 -3.34
C MET A 71 9.08 -7.74 -4.02
N LEU A 72 9.25 -7.82 -5.34
CA LEU A 72 8.80 -8.96 -6.14
C LEU A 72 9.64 -10.21 -5.86
N ALA A 73 10.95 -10.06 -5.62
CA ALA A 73 11.83 -11.19 -5.29
C ALA A 73 11.54 -11.81 -3.92
N GLU A 74 11.01 -11.02 -2.98
CA GLU A 74 10.52 -11.48 -1.67
C GLU A 74 9.10 -12.06 -1.73
N GLY A 75 8.54 -12.24 -2.93
CA GLY A 75 7.23 -12.87 -3.14
C GLY A 75 6.04 -11.93 -3.01
N VAL A 76 6.25 -10.61 -2.95
CA VAL A 76 5.13 -9.66 -2.96
C VAL A 76 4.47 -9.69 -4.34
N VAL A 77 3.18 -10.01 -4.38
CA VAL A 77 2.39 -10.02 -5.63
C VAL A 77 1.54 -8.75 -5.71
N PRO A 78 1.62 -7.96 -6.80
CA PRO A 78 0.80 -6.77 -6.99
C PRO A 78 -0.71 -7.05 -6.85
N SER A 79 -1.36 -6.37 -5.90
CA SER A 79 -2.76 -6.60 -5.51
C SER A 79 -3.49 -5.29 -5.15
N ASN A 80 -4.74 -5.37 -4.71
CA ASN A 80 -5.50 -4.21 -4.18
C ASN A 80 -5.39 -4.06 -2.66
N VAL A 81 -4.61 -4.89 -1.98
CA VAL A 81 -4.55 -4.94 -0.52
C VAL A 81 -3.12 -5.02 -0.02
N ARG A 82 -2.86 -4.40 1.14
CA ARG A 82 -1.60 -4.50 1.92
C ARG A 82 -0.33 -4.28 1.08
N GLU A 83 0.70 -5.11 1.25
CA GLU A 83 1.98 -5.04 0.52
C GLU A 83 1.80 -5.13 -1.00
N GLY A 84 0.83 -5.92 -1.47
CA GLY A 84 0.52 -6.02 -2.89
C GLY A 84 0.00 -4.71 -3.48
N TYR A 85 -0.76 -3.92 -2.70
CA TYR A 85 -1.17 -2.57 -3.10
C TYR A 85 0.05 -1.66 -3.28
N LEU A 86 1.02 -1.71 -2.37
CA LEU A 86 2.25 -0.90 -2.47
C LEU A 86 3.07 -1.28 -3.70
N ALA A 87 3.23 -2.58 -4.00
CA ALA A 87 3.92 -3.04 -5.20
C ALA A 87 3.23 -2.53 -6.48
N ARG A 88 1.89 -2.64 -6.53
CA ARG A 88 1.08 -2.11 -7.64
C ARG A 88 1.22 -0.59 -7.78
N LEU A 89 1.24 0.14 -6.67
CA LEU A 89 1.43 1.59 -6.66
C LEU A 89 2.79 1.97 -7.25
N MET A 90 3.86 1.33 -6.79
CA MET A 90 5.22 1.60 -7.27
C MET A 90 5.33 1.30 -8.76
N LEU A 91 4.75 0.19 -9.23
CA LEU A 91 4.75 -0.19 -10.65
C LEU A 91 4.05 0.87 -11.51
N ARG A 92 2.83 1.27 -11.13
CA ARG A 92 2.05 2.27 -11.90
C ARG A 92 2.72 3.64 -11.91
N ARG A 93 3.28 4.07 -10.78
CA ARG A 93 4.03 5.32 -10.66
C ARG A 93 5.29 5.30 -11.53
N THR A 94 6.02 4.18 -11.53
CA THR A 94 7.22 3.99 -12.36
C THR A 94 6.87 4.01 -13.85
N HIS A 95 5.84 3.28 -14.26
CA HIS A 95 5.38 3.28 -15.65
C HIS A 95 4.98 4.68 -16.13
N ARG A 96 4.29 5.45 -15.28
CA ARG A 96 3.94 6.86 -15.56
C ARG A 96 5.17 7.75 -15.71
N LEU A 97 6.18 7.59 -14.85
CA LEU A 97 7.44 8.32 -14.95
C LEU A 97 8.13 8.01 -16.29
N LEU A 98 8.24 6.74 -16.66
CA LEU A 98 8.82 6.31 -17.95
C LEU A 98 8.06 6.87 -19.16
N ARG A 99 6.71 6.88 -19.11
CA ARG A 99 5.86 7.47 -20.15
C ARG A 99 6.14 8.96 -20.36
N THR A 100 6.56 9.68 -19.31
CA THR A 100 6.93 11.11 -19.42
C THR A 100 8.16 11.31 -20.32
N PHE A 101 8.99 10.28 -20.46
CA PHE A 101 10.19 10.25 -21.30
C PHE A 101 10.01 9.46 -22.60
N GLY A 102 8.82 8.87 -22.83
CA GLY A 102 8.56 8.00 -23.99
C GLY A 102 9.38 6.72 -24.01
N ILE A 103 9.76 6.19 -22.83
CA ILE A 103 10.57 4.97 -22.68
C ILE A 103 9.86 3.93 -21.79
N GLU A 104 8.52 3.91 -21.79
CA GLU A 104 7.72 2.95 -21.03
C GLU A 104 8.04 1.48 -21.31
N GLU A 105 8.50 1.16 -22.53
CA GLU A 105 8.90 -0.20 -22.92
C GLU A 105 10.27 -0.61 -22.34
N LYS A 106 11.02 0.34 -21.75
CA LYS A 106 12.30 0.07 -21.09
C LYS A 106 12.17 -0.37 -19.63
N LEU A 107 10.95 -0.47 -19.10
CA LEU A 107 10.74 -0.90 -17.71
C LEU A 107 11.44 -2.24 -17.41
N PHE A 108 11.28 -3.23 -18.29
CA PHE A 108 11.87 -4.55 -18.14
C PHE A 108 13.39 -4.51 -18.17
N ASP A 109 13.95 -3.81 -19.16
CA ASP A 109 15.40 -3.63 -19.31
C ASP A 109 16.00 -3.00 -18.05
N ILE A 110 15.35 -1.97 -17.48
CA ILE A 110 15.84 -1.27 -16.29
C ILE A 110 15.76 -2.17 -15.06
N VAL A 111 14.67 -2.93 -14.87
CA VAL A 111 14.56 -3.88 -13.75
C VAL A 111 15.59 -5.00 -13.89
N ASP A 112 15.83 -5.50 -15.10
CA ASP A 112 16.86 -6.52 -15.34
C ASP A 112 18.28 -6.00 -15.05
N MET A 113 18.55 -4.73 -15.37
CA MET A 113 19.79 -4.06 -14.97
C MET A 113 19.92 -3.97 -13.45
N GLN A 114 18.84 -3.69 -12.72
CA GLN A 114 18.86 -3.70 -11.25
C GLN A 114 19.18 -5.09 -10.70
N ILE A 115 18.52 -6.14 -11.20
CA ILE A 115 18.78 -7.52 -10.80
C ILE A 115 20.25 -7.88 -11.08
N SER A 116 20.75 -7.55 -12.26
CA SER A 116 22.13 -7.79 -12.68
C SER A 116 23.17 -7.04 -11.83
N PHE A 117 22.82 -5.86 -11.33
CA PHE A 117 23.69 -5.09 -10.45
C PHE A 117 23.72 -5.66 -9.02
N TRP A 118 22.56 -5.99 -8.47
CA TRP A 118 22.42 -6.37 -7.05
C TRP A 118 22.58 -7.87 -6.77
N PHE A 119 22.55 -8.77 -7.77
CA PHE A 119 22.50 -10.22 -7.49
C PHE A 119 23.71 -10.79 -6.76
N ARG A 120 24.88 -10.13 -6.81
CA ARG A 120 26.08 -10.62 -6.13
C ARG A 120 25.89 -10.63 -4.61
N ASP A 121 25.29 -9.56 -4.08
CA ASP A 121 24.98 -9.42 -2.66
C ASP A 121 23.62 -10.06 -2.31
N TYR A 122 22.72 -10.12 -3.29
CA TYR A 122 21.35 -10.62 -3.14
C TYR A 122 21.01 -11.70 -4.19
N PRO A 123 21.54 -12.94 -4.06
CA PRO A 123 21.43 -13.97 -5.09
C PRO A 123 19.99 -14.39 -5.43
N HIS A 124 19.04 -14.19 -4.50
CA HIS A 124 17.63 -14.50 -4.72
C HIS A 124 17.00 -13.63 -5.83
N LEU A 125 17.48 -12.40 -6.06
CA LEU A 125 17.02 -11.56 -7.17
C LEU A 125 17.24 -12.25 -8.52
N LYS A 126 18.39 -12.93 -8.70
CA LYS A 126 18.69 -13.67 -9.92
C LYS A 126 17.84 -14.93 -10.04
N LYS A 127 17.54 -15.60 -8.92
CA LYS A 127 16.70 -16.80 -8.89
C LYS A 127 15.26 -16.48 -9.30
N MET A 128 14.74 -15.34 -8.84
CA MET A 128 13.37 -14.86 -9.08
C MET A 128 13.22 -14.03 -10.36
N ARG A 129 14.28 -13.91 -11.17
CA ARG A 129 14.34 -12.96 -12.29
C ARG A 129 13.19 -13.18 -13.27
N ASP A 130 12.95 -14.41 -13.67
CA ASP A 130 11.99 -14.71 -14.72
C ASP A 130 10.55 -14.50 -14.21
N GLU A 131 10.26 -14.86 -12.97
CA GLU A 131 8.99 -14.59 -12.30
C GLU A 131 8.74 -13.08 -12.14
N ILE A 132 9.77 -12.31 -11.77
CA ILE A 132 9.69 -10.85 -11.67
C ILE A 132 9.30 -10.26 -13.04
N LEU A 133 9.96 -10.66 -14.12
CA LEU A 133 9.67 -10.16 -15.46
C LEU A 133 8.29 -10.59 -15.96
N GLU A 134 7.82 -11.79 -15.61
CA GLU A 134 6.47 -12.24 -15.92
C GLU A 134 5.41 -11.39 -15.20
N ILE A 135 5.57 -11.17 -13.90
CA ILE A 135 4.66 -10.33 -13.10
C ILE A 135 4.59 -8.92 -13.68
N LEU A 136 5.74 -8.32 -14.02
CA LEU A 136 5.79 -7.00 -14.64
C LEU A 136 5.06 -6.97 -15.98
N THR A 137 5.16 -8.04 -16.76
CA THR A 137 4.52 -8.15 -18.07
C THR A 137 3.00 -8.14 -17.92
N VAL A 138 2.48 -8.98 -17.04
CA VAL A 138 1.05 -9.07 -16.75
C VAL A 138 0.50 -7.75 -16.21
N GLU A 139 1.21 -7.12 -15.27
CA GLU A 139 0.75 -5.85 -14.69
C GLU A 139 0.84 -4.67 -15.68
N GLN A 140 1.87 -4.62 -16.53
CA GLN A 140 1.96 -3.58 -17.57
C GLN A 140 0.79 -3.70 -18.56
N GLN A 141 0.44 -4.93 -18.99
CA GLN A 141 -0.72 -5.17 -19.86
C GLN A 141 -2.04 -4.76 -19.20
N LYS A 142 -2.28 -5.19 -17.96
CA LYS A 142 -3.46 -4.79 -17.18
C LYS A 142 -3.53 -3.28 -17.04
N PHE A 143 -2.41 -2.62 -16.73
CA PHE A 143 -2.39 -1.18 -16.56
C PHE A 143 -2.66 -0.41 -17.85
N LYS A 144 -2.12 -0.86 -18.99
CA LYS A 144 -2.48 -0.31 -20.31
C LYS A 144 -4.00 -0.34 -20.53
N GLN A 145 -4.65 -1.46 -20.20
CA GLN A 145 -6.13 -1.57 -20.29
C GLN A 145 -6.85 -0.64 -19.29
N THR A 146 -6.33 -0.51 -18.06
CA THR A 146 -6.86 0.42 -17.05
C THR A 146 -6.82 1.86 -17.54
N LEU A 147 -5.73 2.31 -18.14
CA LEU A 147 -5.58 3.68 -18.66
C LEU A 147 -6.58 3.98 -19.79
N VAL A 148 -6.80 3.02 -20.70
CA VAL A 148 -7.78 3.15 -21.78
C VAL A 148 -9.20 3.30 -21.22
N ARG A 149 -9.60 2.42 -20.30
CA ARG A 149 -10.94 2.47 -19.68
C ARG A 149 -11.12 3.69 -18.78
N GLY A 150 -10.07 4.11 -18.09
CA GLY A 150 -10.15 5.23 -17.19
C GLY A 150 -10.24 6.59 -17.87
N SER A 151 -9.65 6.74 -19.06
CA SER A 151 -9.78 7.98 -19.84
C SER A 151 -11.25 8.29 -20.17
N SER A 152 -12.06 7.28 -20.51
CA SER A 152 -13.49 7.48 -20.77
C SER A 152 -14.28 7.78 -19.50
N LEU A 153 -13.91 7.14 -18.38
CA LEU A 153 -14.51 7.39 -17.07
C LEU A 153 -14.26 8.81 -16.59
N VAL A 154 -13.02 9.31 -16.69
CA VAL A 154 -12.66 10.69 -16.31
C VAL A 154 -13.40 11.70 -17.20
N ARG A 155 -13.55 11.43 -18.50
CA ARG A 155 -14.34 12.29 -19.40
C ARG A 155 -15.80 12.39 -18.95
N ARG A 156 -16.46 11.25 -18.66
CA ARG A 156 -17.86 11.24 -18.21
C ARG A 156 -18.02 12.00 -16.90
N MET A 157 -17.14 11.72 -15.93
CA MET A 157 -17.12 12.40 -14.64
C MET A 157 -16.91 13.91 -14.79
N ALA A 158 -16.02 14.33 -15.70
CA ALA A 158 -15.77 15.74 -15.95
C ALA A 158 -17.02 16.43 -16.53
N GLN A 159 -17.77 15.77 -17.41
CA GLN A 159 -19.03 16.31 -17.93
C GLN A 159 -20.10 16.45 -16.83
N GLU A 160 -20.22 15.47 -15.94
CA GLU A 160 -21.13 15.55 -14.78
C GLU A 160 -20.76 16.70 -13.82
N LEU A 161 -19.46 16.91 -13.56
CA LEU A 161 -18.98 18.01 -12.73
C LEU A 161 -19.29 19.38 -13.35
N LYS A 162 -19.15 19.52 -14.68
CA LYS A 162 -19.58 20.73 -15.40
C LYS A 162 -21.06 21.01 -15.23
N THR A 163 -21.92 20.00 -15.35
CA THR A 163 -23.37 20.16 -15.12
C THR A 163 -23.65 20.66 -13.70
N LYS A 164 -22.88 20.20 -12.72
CA LYS A 164 -22.95 20.66 -11.31
C LYS A 164 -22.23 21.97 -11.04
N ARG A 165 -21.67 22.64 -12.07
CA ARG A 165 -20.86 23.87 -11.97
C ARG A 165 -19.64 23.75 -11.07
N ILE A 166 -19.09 22.53 -10.95
CA ILE A 166 -17.84 22.26 -10.24
C ILE A 166 -16.69 22.34 -11.25
N THR A 167 -15.75 23.25 -11.01
CA THR A 167 -14.61 23.51 -11.91
C THR A 167 -13.35 22.74 -11.53
N GLN A 168 -13.34 22.08 -10.37
CA GLN A 168 -12.17 21.39 -9.82
C GLN A 168 -12.53 19.99 -9.31
N ILE A 169 -11.70 18.99 -9.62
CA ILE A 169 -11.84 17.64 -9.03
C ILE A 169 -11.36 17.67 -7.56
N PRO A 170 -12.19 17.27 -6.58
CA PRO A 170 -11.76 17.19 -5.18
C PRO A 170 -10.70 16.10 -4.95
N THR A 171 -9.79 16.31 -4.00
CA THR A 171 -8.75 15.34 -3.64
C THR A 171 -9.30 13.96 -3.27
N GLY A 172 -10.41 13.90 -2.52
CA GLY A 172 -11.04 12.63 -2.16
C GLY A 172 -11.50 11.82 -3.38
N MET A 173 -11.94 12.51 -4.43
CA MET A 173 -12.32 11.87 -5.70
C MET A 173 -11.09 11.37 -6.47
N LEU A 174 -9.95 12.07 -6.41
CA LEU A 174 -8.68 11.57 -6.96
C LEU A 174 -8.23 10.28 -6.25
N ILE A 175 -8.34 10.24 -4.92
CA ILE A 175 -8.02 9.05 -4.12
C ILE A 175 -8.93 7.89 -4.55
N GLN A 176 -10.24 8.13 -4.66
CA GLN A 176 -11.19 7.11 -5.12
C GLN A 176 -10.88 6.62 -6.54
N LEU A 177 -10.56 7.53 -7.48
CA LEU A 177 -10.16 7.16 -8.84
C LEU A 177 -8.90 6.29 -8.86
N TYR A 178 -7.96 6.56 -7.96
CA TYR A 178 -6.76 5.76 -7.81
C TYR A 178 -7.06 4.38 -7.20
N ASP A 179 -7.77 4.33 -6.08
CA ASP A 179 -8.02 3.09 -5.34
C ASP A 179 -9.01 2.17 -6.05
N SER A 180 -10.13 2.72 -6.53
CA SER A 180 -11.20 1.93 -7.15
C SER A 180 -10.98 1.67 -8.63
N HIS A 181 -10.37 2.62 -9.35
CA HIS A 181 -10.23 2.53 -10.81
C HIS A 181 -8.77 2.43 -11.27
N GLY A 182 -7.81 2.51 -10.36
CA GLY A 182 -6.41 2.36 -10.67
C GLY A 182 -5.80 3.50 -11.48
N LEU A 183 -6.43 4.68 -11.46
CA LEU A 183 -6.03 5.80 -12.31
C LEU A 183 -5.05 6.72 -11.58
N PRO A 184 -3.81 6.87 -12.10
CA PRO A 184 -2.87 7.84 -11.56
C PRO A 184 -3.45 9.25 -11.64
N PRO A 185 -3.28 10.07 -10.61
CA PRO A 185 -3.88 11.39 -10.55
C PRO A 185 -3.36 12.32 -11.66
N GLU A 186 -2.16 12.09 -12.20
CA GLU A 186 -1.61 12.85 -13.33
C GLU A 186 -2.35 12.53 -14.63
N VAL A 187 -2.78 11.27 -14.82
CA VAL A 187 -3.59 10.87 -15.99
C VAL A 187 -4.99 11.47 -15.88
N VAL A 188 -5.54 11.51 -14.66
CA VAL A 188 -6.80 12.20 -14.37
C VAL A 188 -6.64 13.69 -14.68
N ALA A 189 -5.57 14.33 -14.23
CA ALA A 189 -5.29 15.75 -14.51
C ALA A 189 -5.13 16.04 -16.00
N GLU A 190 -4.39 15.22 -16.74
CA GLU A 190 -4.21 15.36 -18.20
C GLU A 190 -5.56 15.29 -18.93
N THR A 191 -6.41 14.34 -18.54
CA THR A 191 -7.72 14.10 -19.17
C THR A 191 -8.73 15.17 -18.78
N ALA A 192 -8.81 15.52 -17.49
CA ALA A 192 -9.71 16.56 -16.97
C ALA A 192 -9.38 17.95 -17.56
N LYS A 193 -8.10 18.26 -17.77
CA LYS A 193 -7.67 19.51 -18.41
C LYS A 193 -8.18 19.65 -19.84
N LYS A 194 -8.22 18.57 -20.62
CA LYS A 194 -8.81 18.56 -21.98
C LYS A 194 -10.32 18.86 -21.95
N GLU A 195 -10.96 18.50 -20.85
CA GLU A 195 -12.36 18.82 -20.59
C GLU A 195 -12.50 20.18 -19.88
N GLY A 196 -11.45 20.97 -19.63
CA GLY A 196 -11.57 22.28 -18.98
C GLY A 196 -11.88 22.24 -17.48
N ILE A 197 -11.62 21.11 -16.81
CA ILE A 197 -11.67 20.98 -15.34
C ILE A 197 -10.26 20.99 -14.78
N THR A 198 -10.07 21.69 -13.67
CA THR A 198 -8.79 21.76 -12.97
C THR A 198 -8.63 20.61 -11.99
N VAL A 199 -7.38 20.17 -11.80
CA VAL A 199 -7.00 19.16 -10.82
C VAL A 199 -5.81 19.71 -10.05
N ASN A 200 -5.99 19.92 -8.76
CA ASN A 200 -4.89 20.30 -7.86
C ASN A 200 -4.34 19.02 -7.24
N LEU A 201 -3.22 18.55 -7.76
CA LEU A 201 -2.55 17.34 -7.27
C LEU A 201 -1.87 17.64 -5.92
N PRO A 202 -2.26 16.99 -4.81
CA PRO A 202 -1.51 17.11 -3.57
C PRO A 202 -0.08 16.61 -3.74
N GLU A 203 0.89 17.31 -3.16
CA GLU A 203 2.31 16.95 -3.29
C GLU A 203 2.62 15.56 -2.70
N ASP A 204 1.99 15.20 -1.57
CA ASP A 204 2.14 13.90 -0.91
C ASP A 204 1.04 12.89 -1.32
N PHE A 205 0.42 13.04 -2.50
CA PHE A 205 -0.69 12.16 -2.91
C PHE A 205 -0.37 10.66 -2.76
N TYR A 206 0.80 10.24 -3.27
CA TYR A 206 1.23 8.84 -3.19
C TYR A 206 1.52 8.39 -1.74
N GLY A 207 2.03 9.28 -0.89
CA GLY A 207 2.24 8.98 0.53
C GLY A 207 0.93 8.88 1.30
N MET A 208 -0.06 9.71 0.96
CA MET A 208 -1.42 9.62 1.53
C MET A 208 -2.08 8.27 1.24
N VAL A 209 -2.09 7.85 -0.04
CA VAL A 209 -2.70 6.56 -0.42
C VAL A 209 -1.88 5.37 0.09
N ALA A 210 -0.55 5.47 0.18
CA ALA A 210 0.25 4.42 0.80
C ALA A 210 -0.11 4.25 2.29
N LYS A 211 -0.22 5.36 3.04
CA LYS A 211 -0.57 5.33 4.48
C LYS A 211 -1.94 4.71 4.75
N SER A 212 -2.93 4.98 3.91
CA SER A 212 -4.28 4.42 4.08
C SER A 212 -4.34 2.91 3.88
N HIS A 213 -3.42 2.33 3.09
CA HIS A 213 -3.36 0.88 2.80
C HIS A 213 -2.33 0.11 3.64
N ILE A 214 -1.53 0.80 4.46
CA ILE A 214 -0.63 0.19 5.46
C ILE A 214 -1.36 -0.08 6.78
N GLN A 215 -2.38 0.69 7.11
CA GLN A 215 -3.16 0.48 8.33
C GLN A 215 -4.00 -0.80 8.18
N ALA A 216 -3.74 -1.79 9.04
CA ALA A 216 -4.58 -2.98 9.11
C ALA A 216 -6.02 -2.53 9.39
N PRO A 217 -7.03 -2.98 8.62
CA PRO A 217 -8.41 -2.73 8.99
C PRO A 217 -8.63 -3.32 10.39
N VAL A 218 -9.11 -2.51 11.32
CA VAL A 218 -9.54 -2.99 12.63
C VAL A 218 -10.62 -4.02 12.35
N LYS A 219 -10.32 -5.30 12.58
CA LYS A 219 -11.32 -6.36 12.41
C LYS A 219 -12.44 -6.09 13.41
N GLU A 220 -13.64 -5.80 12.91
CA GLU A 220 -14.84 -5.58 13.76
C GLU A 220 -15.10 -6.74 14.74
N ALA A 221 -14.62 -7.95 14.42
CA ALA A 221 -14.70 -9.13 15.28
C ALA A 221 -13.83 -9.05 16.57
N GLU A 222 -12.83 -8.17 16.65
CA GLU A 222 -12.01 -8.01 17.88
C GLU A 222 -12.72 -7.21 18.98
N ILE A 223 -13.79 -6.49 18.65
CA ILE A 223 -14.45 -5.53 19.55
C ILE A 223 -15.17 -6.22 20.73
N PRO A 224 -15.89 -7.36 20.57
CA PRO A 224 -16.59 -8.01 21.68
C PRO A 224 -15.67 -8.69 22.72
N LEU A 225 -14.51 -9.22 22.29
CA LEU A 225 -13.56 -9.93 23.17
C LEU A 225 -12.71 -8.98 24.02
N LYS A 226 -12.30 -7.84 23.46
CA LYS A 226 -11.53 -6.82 24.20
C LYS A 226 -12.28 -6.25 25.41
N GLU A 227 -13.62 -6.23 25.36
CA GLU A 227 -14.44 -5.83 26.51
C GLU A 227 -14.48 -6.88 27.64
N LEU A 228 -14.16 -8.14 27.33
CA LEU A 228 -14.13 -9.25 28.28
C LEU A 228 -12.75 -9.44 28.92
N GLU A 229 -11.65 -9.11 28.22
CA GLU A 229 -10.27 -9.18 28.73
C GLU A 229 -10.07 -8.61 30.15
N PRO A 230 -10.50 -7.37 30.48
CA PRO A 230 -10.32 -6.84 31.83
C PRO A 230 -11.07 -7.66 32.88
N LYS A 231 -12.20 -8.28 32.52
CA LYS A 231 -13.04 -9.11 33.41
C LYS A 231 -12.52 -10.54 33.55
N LEU A 232 -11.42 -10.89 32.89
CA LEU A 232 -10.81 -12.22 32.93
C LEU A 232 -9.38 -12.20 33.50
N SER A 233 -8.82 -11.00 33.69
CA SER A 233 -7.42 -10.78 34.09
C SER A 233 -7.00 -11.42 35.43
N ASP A 234 -7.95 -11.70 36.32
CA ASP A 234 -7.71 -12.32 37.63
C ASP A 234 -7.82 -13.85 37.62
N LEU A 235 -8.21 -14.46 36.51
CA LEU A 235 -8.35 -15.91 36.37
C LEU A 235 -7.05 -16.57 35.89
N PRO A 236 -6.75 -17.81 36.32
CA PRO A 236 -5.63 -18.55 35.76
C PRO A 236 -5.87 -18.89 34.29
N PRO A 237 -4.81 -19.06 33.47
CA PRO A 237 -4.95 -19.50 32.09
C PRO A 237 -5.66 -20.85 31.99
N THR A 238 -6.61 -20.97 31.07
CA THR A 238 -7.29 -22.23 30.77
C THR A 238 -6.31 -23.24 30.17
N ARG A 239 -6.25 -24.45 30.73
CA ARG A 239 -5.44 -25.53 30.17
C ARG A 239 -6.07 -26.08 28.88
N MET A 240 -5.33 -26.02 27.79
CA MET A 240 -5.78 -26.34 26.44
C MET A 240 -5.55 -27.82 26.13
N LEU A 241 -6.51 -28.68 26.50
CA LEU A 241 -6.40 -30.13 26.35
C LEU A 241 -6.30 -30.59 24.89
N TYR A 242 -6.82 -29.80 23.95
CA TYR A 242 -6.74 -30.08 22.52
C TYR A 242 -5.31 -30.06 21.95
N TYR A 243 -4.36 -29.39 22.62
CA TYR A 243 -2.93 -29.48 22.27
C TYR A 243 -2.27 -30.76 22.82
N GLU A 244 -2.82 -31.34 23.88
CA GLU A 244 -2.29 -32.56 24.50
C GLU A 244 -2.80 -33.82 23.78
N ASN A 245 -4.07 -33.83 23.38
CA ASN A 245 -4.67 -34.90 22.60
C ASN A 245 -5.78 -34.37 21.69
N SER A 246 -5.49 -34.28 20.39
CA SER A 246 -6.41 -33.79 19.36
C SER A 246 -7.63 -34.69 19.11
N TYR A 247 -7.62 -35.94 19.62
CA TYR A 247 -8.75 -36.85 19.51
C TYR A 247 -9.66 -36.84 20.75
N LEU A 248 -9.34 -36.03 21.77
CA LEU A 248 -10.13 -35.95 23.00
C LEU A 248 -11.47 -35.23 22.75
N ARG A 249 -12.58 -35.96 22.82
CA ARG A 249 -13.94 -35.44 22.58
C ARG A 249 -14.76 -35.22 23.85
N GLU A 250 -14.34 -35.81 24.96
CA GLU A 250 -15.02 -35.72 26.25
C GLU A 250 -13.99 -35.42 27.34
N PHE A 251 -14.30 -34.46 28.20
CA PHE A 251 -13.42 -34.06 29.30
C PHE A 251 -14.23 -33.57 30.50
N LYS A 252 -13.57 -33.48 31.66
CA LYS A 252 -14.12 -32.86 32.86
C LYS A 252 -13.41 -31.55 33.13
N ALA A 253 -14.15 -30.52 33.48
CA ALA A 253 -13.62 -29.21 33.83
C ALA A 253 -14.44 -28.55 34.93
N ARG A 254 -13.84 -27.56 35.58
CA ARG A 254 -14.49 -26.71 36.57
C ARG A 254 -14.83 -25.36 35.94
N VAL A 255 -16.05 -24.91 36.16
CA VAL A 255 -16.47 -23.55 35.80
C VAL A 255 -15.82 -22.55 36.76
N LEU A 256 -15.00 -21.66 36.21
CA LEU A 256 -14.34 -20.58 36.96
C LEU A 256 -15.20 -19.32 37.01
N ARG A 257 -15.91 -19.00 35.92
CA ARG A 257 -16.74 -17.80 35.82
C ARG A 257 -17.82 -17.94 34.76
N VAL A 258 -18.96 -17.29 34.97
CA VAL A 258 -20.00 -17.10 33.96
C VAL A 258 -20.20 -15.59 33.78
N LEU A 259 -20.10 -15.10 32.55
CA LEU A 259 -20.21 -13.69 32.20
C LEU A 259 -21.45 -13.44 31.34
N ASN A 260 -22.22 -12.41 31.69
CA ASN A 260 -23.41 -11.95 30.96
C ASN A 260 -24.43 -13.06 30.64
N ASN A 261 -24.47 -14.13 31.45
CA ASN A 261 -25.23 -15.37 31.18
C ASN A 261 -25.03 -15.95 29.77
N LYS A 262 -23.89 -15.65 29.15
CA LYS A 262 -23.58 -16.02 27.75
C LYS A 262 -22.25 -16.74 27.63
N TYR A 263 -21.23 -16.32 28.39
CA TYR A 263 -19.88 -16.89 28.32
C TYR A 263 -19.57 -17.72 29.56
N VAL A 264 -18.99 -18.89 29.37
CA VAL A 264 -18.56 -19.80 30.45
C VAL A 264 -17.04 -19.96 30.36
N VAL A 265 -16.35 -19.64 31.45
CA VAL A 265 -14.89 -19.77 31.56
C VAL A 265 -14.57 -21.03 32.34
N LEU A 266 -13.74 -21.89 31.76
CA LEU A 266 -13.32 -23.17 32.34
C LEU A 266 -11.85 -23.14 32.75
N ASP A 267 -11.48 -23.97 33.71
CA ASP A 267 -10.07 -24.19 34.08
C ASP A 267 -9.29 -25.00 33.04
N GLN A 268 -9.97 -25.87 32.30
CA GLN A 268 -9.43 -26.62 31.18
C GLN A 268 -10.50 -26.93 30.14
N THR A 269 -10.11 -27.08 28.88
CA THR A 269 -11.05 -27.37 27.80
C THR A 269 -10.43 -28.16 26.66
N ALA A 270 -11.21 -29.06 26.05
CA ALA A 270 -10.88 -29.67 24.77
C ALA A 270 -11.59 -28.99 23.58
N PHE A 271 -12.48 -28.01 23.83
CA PHE A 271 -13.05 -27.19 22.76
C PHE A 271 -11.97 -26.26 22.19
N TYR A 272 -11.75 -26.33 20.88
CA TYR A 272 -10.89 -25.41 20.16
C TYR A 272 -11.60 -24.05 19.97
N PRO A 273 -11.00 -22.92 20.41
CA PRO A 273 -11.50 -21.59 20.09
C PRO A 273 -11.25 -21.25 18.63
N GLU A 274 -12.11 -20.46 17.99
CA GLU A 274 -11.89 -20.03 16.60
C GLU A 274 -10.51 -19.34 16.45
N GLY A 275 -9.67 -19.85 15.56
CA GLY A 275 -8.30 -19.41 15.46
C GLY A 275 -7.56 -19.99 14.26
N GLY A 276 -6.60 -19.24 13.72
CA GLY A 276 -5.72 -19.75 12.65
C GLY A 276 -6.42 -20.16 11.34
N GLY A 277 -7.67 -19.76 11.12
CA GLY A 277 -8.49 -20.19 9.98
C GLY A 277 -9.30 -21.47 10.22
N GLN A 278 -9.21 -22.05 11.41
CA GLN A 278 -10.05 -23.16 11.85
C GLN A 278 -11.26 -22.62 12.64
N PRO A 279 -12.51 -23.02 12.30
CA PRO A 279 -13.70 -22.67 13.06
C PRO A 279 -13.67 -23.21 14.50
N ALA A 280 -14.41 -22.55 15.40
CA ALA A 280 -14.60 -23.02 16.77
C ALA A 280 -15.29 -24.39 16.83
N ASP A 281 -14.97 -25.17 17.86
CA ASP A 281 -15.66 -26.42 18.14
C ASP A 281 -17.06 -26.16 18.73
N LEU A 282 -18.00 -27.03 18.36
CA LEU A 282 -19.37 -27.04 18.87
C LEU A 282 -19.62 -28.27 19.73
N GLY A 283 -20.55 -28.19 20.66
CA GLY A 283 -20.88 -29.33 21.51
C GLY A 283 -21.73 -28.94 22.70
N PHE A 284 -21.52 -29.63 23.83
CA PHE A 284 -22.36 -29.45 25.01
C PHE A 284 -21.57 -29.54 26.31
N LEU A 285 -21.97 -28.73 27.31
CA LEU A 285 -21.54 -28.88 28.69
C LEU A 285 -22.66 -29.55 29.50
N LYS A 286 -22.35 -30.68 30.14
CA LYS A 286 -23.27 -31.41 31.03
C LYS A 286 -22.91 -31.17 32.49
N PHE A 287 -23.89 -30.87 33.34
CA PHE A 287 -23.73 -30.62 34.77
C PHE A 287 -24.94 -31.13 35.56
N ASN A 288 -24.87 -31.14 36.90
CA ASN A 288 -25.89 -31.73 37.79
C ASN A 288 -27.30 -31.09 37.72
N GLY A 289 -27.49 -30.05 36.90
CA GLY A 289 -28.77 -29.37 36.67
C GLY A 289 -29.24 -29.40 35.20
N GLY A 290 -28.52 -30.08 34.30
CA GLY A 290 -28.91 -30.17 32.88
C GLY A 290 -27.73 -30.16 31.91
N GLN A 291 -28.03 -29.77 30.67
CA GLN A 291 -27.08 -29.64 29.58
C GLN A 291 -27.29 -28.30 28.90
N THR A 292 -26.19 -27.64 28.52
CA THR A 292 -26.22 -26.43 27.69
C THR A 292 -25.38 -26.62 26.44
N GLU A 293 -25.78 -25.99 25.35
CA GLU A 293 -25.11 -26.06 24.06
C GLU A 293 -24.00 -25.00 23.97
N VAL A 294 -22.85 -25.43 23.48
CA VAL A 294 -21.73 -24.57 23.12
C VAL A 294 -21.83 -24.30 21.63
N ILE A 295 -22.26 -23.08 21.30
CA ILE A 295 -22.49 -22.63 19.92
C ILE A 295 -21.31 -21.83 19.33
N ASP A 296 -20.35 -21.44 20.18
CA ASP A 296 -19.16 -20.67 19.83
C ASP A 296 -18.12 -20.77 20.96
N VAL A 297 -16.83 -20.63 20.61
CA VAL A 297 -15.67 -20.71 21.52
C VAL A 297 -14.63 -19.69 21.07
N GLN A 298 -14.18 -18.84 22.00
CA GLN A 298 -13.25 -17.74 21.75
C GLN A 298 -12.15 -17.73 22.80
#